data_AF-A0A2S9FRE8-F1
#
_entry.id   AF-A0A2S9FRE8-F1
#
_cell.length_a   1.000
_cell.length_b   1.000
_cell.length_c   1.000
_cell.angle_alpha   90.00
_cell.angle_beta   90.00
_cell.angle_gamma   90.00
#
_symmetry.space_group_name_H-M   'P 1'
#
loop_
_entity.id
_entity.type
_entity.pdbx_description
1 polymer ?
#
loop_
_entity_poly.entity_id
_entity_poly.type
_entity_poly.pdbx_seq_one_letter_code
_entity_poly.pdbx_strand_id
1 'polypeptide(L)'
;GAALQKVREIEAGGRSAFVWIGLHEPDDHQMQAVADVFGLHPLAVEDAVHAHQRPKLERYDTMLFLVLKTVTYVEHDSMAKAREIVETGEIMIFVG
;
A
#
# COMPACT_ATOMS: atom_id res chain seq x y z
N GLY A 1 0.16 -11.13 -10.72
CA GLY A 1 -1.30 -11.34 -10.74
C GLY A 1 -1.95 -10.71 -11.95
N ALA A 2 -3.26 -10.90 -12.15
CA ALA A 2 -4.01 -10.39 -13.31
C ALA A 2 -3.91 -8.86 -13.48
N ALA A 3 -3.86 -8.10 -12.37
CA ALA A 3 -3.67 -6.66 -12.39
C ALA A 3 -2.36 -6.25 -13.08
N LEU A 4 -1.22 -6.83 -12.67
CA LEU A 4 0.08 -6.54 -13.29
C LEU A 4 0.15 -6.96 -14.76
N GLN A 5 -0.53 -8.05 -15.13
CA GLN A 5 -0.62 -8.44 -16.54
C GLN A 5 -1.35 -7.37 -17.35
N LYS A 6 -2.43 -6.80 -16.80
CA LYS A 6 -3.17 -5.74 -17.47
C LYS A 6 -2.34 -4.47 -17.65
N VAL A 7 -1.48 -4.15 -16.68
CA VAL A 7 -0.54 -3.02 -16.77
C VAL A 7 0.40 -3.21 -17.96
N ARG A 8 1.05 -4.38 -18.07
CA ARG A 8 1.96 -4.69 -19.18
C ARG A 8 1.28 -4.61 -20.54
N GLU A 9 0.01 -5.03 -20.65
CA GLU A 9 -0.77 -4.88 -21.89
C GLU A 9 -1.00 -3.41 -22.27
N ILE A 10 -1.28 -2.55 -21.29
CA ILE A 10 -1.49 -1.11 -21.51
C ILE A 10 -0.18 -0.45 -21.95
N GLU A 11 0.92 -0.77 -21.29
CA GLU A 11 2.26 -0.28 -21.64
C GLU A 11 2.67 -0.71 -23.05
N ALA A 12 2.49 -1.99 -23.39
CA ALA A 12 2.79 -2.53 -24.72
C ALA A 12 1.93 -1.88 -25.83
N GLY A 13 0.74 -1.40 -25.49
CA GLY A 13 -0.14 -0.65 -26.39
C GLY A 13 0.29 0.81 -26.62
N GLY A 14 1.34 1.31 -25.95
CA GLY A 14 1.86 2.68 -26.11
C GLY A 14 0.90 3.76 -25.61
N ARG A 15 -0.06 3.41 -24.74
CA ARG A 15 -1.05 4.34 -24.21
C ARG A 15 -0.64 4.81 -22.83
N SER A 16 -0.65 6.13 -22.61
CA SER A 16 -0.58 6.68 -21.26
C SER A 16 -1.88 6.36 -20.52
N ALA A 17 -1.75 5.82 -19.32
CA ALA A 17 -2.88 5.50 -18.44
C ALA A 17 -2.48 5.71 -16.98
N PHE A 18 -3.47 6.07 -16.17
CA PHE A 18 -3.36 5.99 -14.72
C PHE A 18 -3.79 4.60 -14.25
N VAL A 19 -2.99 3.96 -13.39
CA VAL A 19 -3.29 2.64 -12.83
C VAL A 19 -3.37 2.74 -11.32
N TRP A 20 -4.46 2.25 -10.75
CA TRP A 20 -4.60 2.05 -9.30
C TRP A 20 -4.57 0.55 -8.98
N ILE A 21 -3.56 0.11 -8.23
CA ILE A 21 -3.43 -1.29 -7.81
C ILE A 21 -3.65 -1.37 -6.31
N GLY A 22 -4.71 -2.07 -5.89
CA GLY A 22 -4.94 -2.42 -4.49
C GLY A 22 -4.38 -3.79 -4.19
N LEU A 23 -3.59 -3.90 -3.13
CA LEU A 23 -3.10 -5.15 -2.57
C LEU A 23 -3.53 -5.23 -1.11
N HIS A 24 -4.05 -6.37 -0.69
CA HIS A 24 -4.42 -6.63 0.70
C HIS A 24 -3.40 -7.62 1.27
N GLU A 25 -2.65 -7.19 2.28
CA GLU A 25 -1.61 -7.98 2.96
C GLU A 25 -0.67 -8.70 1.97
N PRO A 26 0.00 -7.97 1.06
CA PRO A 26 0.82 -8.61 0.05
C PRO A 26 2.07 -9.26 0.65
N ASP A 27 2.42 -10.44 0.13
CA ASP A 27 3.68 -11.10 0.46
C ASP A 27 4.88 -10.50 -0.30
N ASP A 28 6.08 -10.93 0.08
CA ASP A 28 7.35 -10.52 -0.57
C ASP A 28 7.32 -10.70 -2.09
N HIS A 29 6.77 -11.82 -2.57
CA HIS A 29 6.77 -12.14 -4.00
C HIS A 29 5.81 -11.22 -4.77
N GLN A 30 4.65 -10.90 -4.20
CA GLN A 30 3.71 -9.96 -4.76
C GLN A 30 4.27 -8.55 -4.79
N MET A 31 4.91 -8.11 -3.70
CA MET A 31 5.54 -6.79 -3.64
C MET A 31 6.74 -6.68 -4.58
N GLN A 32 7.54 -7.74 -4.72
CA GLN A 32 8.64 -7.77 -5.69
C GLN A 32 8.11 -7.67 -7.13
N ALA A 33 7.02 -8.38 -7.46
CA ALA A 33 6.44 -8.29 -8.80
C ALA A 33 5.90 -6.89 -9.13
N VAL A 34 5.44 -6.13 -8.14
CA VAL A 34 5.07 -4.71 -8.29
C VAL A 34 6.32 -3.86 -8.48
N ALA A 35 7.36 -4.10 -7.68
CA ALA A 35 8.63 -3.40 -7.78
C ALA A 35 9.26 -3.53 -9.17
N ASP A 36 9.25 -4.74 -9.74
CA ASP A 36 9.80 -5.01 -11.07
C ASP A 36 9.03 -4.28 -12.19
N VAL A 37 7.72 -4.06 -12.00
CA VAL A 37 6.88 -3.36 -12.99
C VAL A 37 7.03 -1.84 -12.88
N PHE A 38 7.07 -1.31 -11.66
CA PHE A 38 7.01 0.14 -11.42
C PHE A 38 8.36 0.76 -11.01
N GLY A 39 9.43 -0.05 -10.94
CA GLY A 39 10.76 0.41 -10.55
C GLY A 39 10.82 0.89 -9.09
N LEU A 40 10.10 0.23 -8.18
CA LEU A 40 10.12 0.63 -6.77
C LEU A 40 11.50 0.38 -6.14
N HIS A 41 11.95 1.31 -5.31
CA HIS A 41 13.21 1.18 -4.59
C HIS A 41 13.14 -0.01 -3.61
N PRO A 42 14.18 -0.87 -3.50
CA PRO A 42 14.16 -2.07 -2.65
C PRO A 42 13.79 -1.79 -1.17
N LEU A 43 14.30 -0.71 -0.59
CA LEU A 43 13.94 -0.30 0.78
C LEU A 43 12.44 0.01 0.94
N ALA A 44 11.80 0.54 -0.11
CA ALA A 44 10.39 0.88 -0.06
C ALA A 44 9.51 -0.39 -0.13
N VAL A 45 9.99 -1.42 -0.84
CA VAL A 45 9.39 -2.76 -0.86
C VAL A 45 9.51 -3.43 0.51
N GLU A 46 10.71 -3.39 1.10
CA GLU A 46 10.97 -3.92 2.44
C GLU A 46 10.05 -3.27 3.48
N ASP A 47 9.94 -1.94 3.47
CA ASP A 47 9.05 -1.19 4.36
C ASP A 47 7.57 -1.58 4.19
N ALA A 48 7.14 -1.87 2.96
CA ALA A 48 5.77 -2.26 2.68
C ALA A 48 5.42 -3.68 3.13
N VAL A 49 6.37 -4.62 3.08
CA VAL A 49 6.14 -5.98 3.57
C VAL A 49 6.24 -6.06 5.09
N HIS A 50 7.19 -5.35 5.70
CA HIS A 50 7.44 -5.46 7.14
C HIS A 50 6.49 -4.65 8.02
N ALA A 51 5.61 -3.83 7.42
CA ALA A 51 4.48 -3.11 8.04
C ALA A 51 4.80 -2.37 9.37
N HIS A 52 3.79 -1.76 10.00
CA HIS A 52 3.92 -1.08 11.30
C HIS A 52 4.84 0.14 11.35
N GLN A 53 5.12 0.75 10.20
CA GLN A 53 5.85 2.01 10.12
C GLN A 53 5.06 3.13 10.83
N ARG A 54 5.76 4.16 11.31
CA ARG A 54 5.10 5.41 11.75
C ARG A 54 4.54 6.13 10.52
N PRO A 55 3.44 6.92 10.64
CA PRO A 55 3.00 7.78 9.56
C PRO A 55 4.14 8.63 9.03
N LYS A 56 4.39 8.57 7.72
CA LYS A 56 5.52 9.22 7.06
C LYS A 56 5.22 9.50 5.59
N LEU A 57 5.92 10.49 5.04
CA LEU A 57 6.00 10.75 3.60
C LEU A 57 7.46 10.79 3.22
N GLU A 58 7.87 9.89 2.34
CA GLU A 58 9.25 9.75 1.86
C GLU A 58 9.27 9.82 0.34
N ARG A 59 10.39 10.30 -0.22
CA ARG A 59 10.62 10.32 -1.67
C ARG A 59 11.79 9.40 -2.01
N TYR A 60 11.54 8.44 -2.89
CA TYR A 60 12.55 7.58 -3.50
C TYR A 60 12.60 7.88 -4.99
N ASP A 61 13.65 8.56 -5.44
CA ASP A 61 13.79 9.01 -6.83
C ASP A 61 12.56 9.79 -7.32
N THR A 62 11.77 9.20 -8.22
CA THR A 62 10.53 9.78 -8.77
C THR A 62 9.27 9.33 -8.03
N MET A 63 9.37 8.40 -7.10
CA MET A 63 8.26 7.82 -6.34
C MET A 63 8.10 8.50 -4.97
N LEU A 64 6.86 8.74 -4.57
CA LEU A 64 6.50 9.07 -3.19
C LEU A 64 5.95 7.84 -2.49
N PHE A 65 6.38 7.63 -1.25
CA PHE A 65 5.88 6.59 -0.34
C PHE A 65 5.21 7.25 0.86
N LEU A 66 3.94 6.91 1.08
CA LEU A 66 3.10 7.46 2.14
C LEU A 66 2.57 6.33 3.02
N VAL A 67 2.77 6.46 4.34
CA VAL A 67 2.16 5.59 5.35
C VAL A 67 1.08 6.36 6.09
N LEU A 68 -0.16 5.86 6.02
CA LEU A 68 -1.32 6.38 6.72
C LEU A 68 -1.74 5.41 7.82
N LYS A 69 -2.18 5.94 8.97
CA LYS A 69 -2.88 5.15 9.99
C LYS A 69 -4.37 5.44 9.87
N THR A 70 -5.17 4.39 9.84
CA THR A 70 -6.62 4.50 9.89
C THR A 70 -7.10 4.22 11.31
N VAL A 71 -8.18 4.88 11.71
CA VAL A 71 -8.84 4.67 12.99
C VAL A 71 -10.33 4.57 12.71
N THR A 72 -10.94 3.46 13.09
CA THR A 72 -12.38 3.22 12.96
C THR A 72 -12.98 3.09 14.35
N TYR A 73 -14.04 3.83 14.62
CA TYR A 73 -14.80 3.69 15.86
C TYR A 73 -15.59 2.38 15.84
N VAL A 74 -15.51 1.61 16.92
CA VAL A 74 -16.25 0.36 17.09
C VAL A 74 -17.36 0.60 18.11
N GLU A 75 -18.61 0.43 17.69
CA GLU A 75 -19.77 0.58 18.56
C GLU A 75 -19.76 -0.50 19.65
N HIS A 76 -20.13 -0.11 20.86
CA HIS A 76 -20.04 -0.95 22.04
C HIS A 76 -21.22 -0.71 22.97
N ASP A 77 -21.89 -1.81 23.36
CA ASP A 77 -23.15 -1.81 24.10
C ASP A 77 -23.06 -1.35 25.57
N SER A 78 -21.85 -1.17 26.13
CA SER A 78 -21.72 -0.71 27.52
C SER A 78 -20.44 0.09 27.80
N MET A 79 -20.60 1.19 28.53
CA MET A 79 -19.51 2.04 29.05
C MET A 79 -18.49 1.27 29.93
N ALA A 80 -18.88 0.10 30.49
CA ALA A 80 -18.00 -0.75 31.29
C ALA A 80 -16.96 -1.54 30.45
N LYS A 81 -17.16 -1.65 29.14
CA LYS A 81 -16.24 -2.28 28.17
C LYS A 81 -15.51 -1.27 27.27
N ALA A 82 -15.63 0.03 27.54
CA ALA A 82 -15.15 1.12 26.69
C ALA A 82 -13.62 1.33 26.66
N ARG A 83 -12.82 0.29 26.90
CA ARG A 83 -11.34 0.38 26.85
C ARG A 83 -10.76 0.11 25.46
N GLU A 84 -11.51 -0.53 24.58
CA GLU A 84 -11.15 -0.76 23.17
C GLU A 84 -12.31 -0.30 22.30
N ILE A 85 -12.33 1.00 22.00
CA ILE A 85 -13.40 1.67 21.23
C ILE A 85 -12.99 1.99 19.80
N VAL A 86 -11.75 1.65 19.46
CA VAL A 86 -11.14 1.94 18.16
C VAL A 86 -10.45 0.71 17.63
N GLU A 87 -10.65 0.46 16.34
CA GLU A 87 -9.81 -0.41 15.54
C GLU A 87 -8.86 0.47 14.73
N THR A 88 -7.61 0.02 14.59
CA THR A 88 -6.59 0.75 13.85
C THR A 88 -6.08 -0.08 12.69
N GLY A 89 -5.85 0.57 11.55
CA GLY A 89 -5.22 -0.05 10.40
C GLY A 89 -4.09 0.80 9.84
N GLU A 90 -3.50 0.30 8.77
CA GLU A 90 -2.41 0.96 8.05
C GLU A 90 -2.70 0.89 6.55
N ILE A 91 -2.46 2.00 5.85
CA ILE A 91 -2.50 2.07 4.39
C ILE A 91 -1.16 2.59 3.91
N MET A 92 -0.54 1.85 2.99
CA MET A 92 0.72 2.18 2.36
C MET A 92 0.46 2.51 0.89
N ILE A 93 0.92 3.69 0.46
CA ILE A 93 0.64 4.22 -0.88
C ILE A 93 1.96 4.59 -1.55
N PHE A 94 2.14 4.07 -2.76
CA PHE A 94 3.19 4.50 -3.67
C PHE A 94 2.56 5.32 -4.80
N VAL A 95 3.13 6.47 -5.14
CA VAL A 95 2.70 7.29 -6.30
C VAL A 95 3.88 7.90 -7.06
N GLY A 96 3.84 7.84 -8.40
CA GLY A 96 4.89 8.33 -9.31
C GLY A 96 4.55 8.08 -10.77
#